data_AF-A0A353YVL9-F1
#
_entry.id   AF-A0A353YVL9-F1
#
_cell.length_a   1.000
_cell.length_b   1.000
_cell.length_c   1.000
_cell.angle_alpha   90.00
_cell.angle_beta   90.00
_cell.angle_gamma   90.00
#
_symmetry.space_group_name_H-M   'P 1'
#
loop_
_entity.id
_entity.type
_entity.pdbx_description
1 polymer ?
#
loop_
_entity_poly.entity_id
_entity_poly.type
_entity_poly.pdbx_seq_one_letter_code
_entity_poly.pdbx_strand_id
1 'polypeptide(L)'
;MPRNFNLKKFLPVLRNKYVIAAFAFFVWVFLFDENNLIERYQLSSELRQIDKDRKYYIEKIEEDAARLKELQTNDENLEKFAREQYLMKRDNEDVFVVVRD
;
A
#
# COMPACT_ATOMS: atom_id res chain seq x y z
N MET A 1 -16.23 45.56 10.18
CA MET A 1 -16.62 45.75 8.77
C MET A 1 -17.70 44.73 8.42
N PRO A 2 -18.92 45.10 8.00
CA PRO A 2 -19.91 44.12 7.53
C PRO A 2 -19.70 43.82 6.04
N ARG A 3 -19.51 42.54 5.69
CA ARG A 3 -19.57 42.04 4.31
C ARG A 3 -21.03 42.00 3.88
N ASN A 4 -21.47 43.01 3.11
CA ASN A 4 -22.80 43.02 2.50
C ASN A 4 -22.80 42.13 1.26
N PHE A 5 -23.07 40.83 1.45
CA PHE A 5 -23.36 39.93 0.33
C PHE A 5 -24.70 40.33 -0.29
N ASN A 6 -24.69 40.84 -1.52
CA ASN A 6 -25.88 41.34 -2.23
C ASN A 6 -26.77 40.19 -2.74
N LEU A 7 -27.34 39.39 -1.82
CA LEU A 7 -28.22 38.25 -2.12
C LEU A 7 -29.43 38.64 -3.00
N LYS A 8 -29.96 39.86 -2.83
CA LYS A 8 -31.13 40.37 -3.55
C LYS A 8 -30.93 40.50 -5.07
N LYS A 9 -29.68 40.64 -5.55
CA LYS A 9 -29.36 40.71 -6.99
C LYS A 9 -29.14 39.32 -7.62
N PHE A 10 -28.76 38.32 -6.83
CA PHE A 10 -28.53 36.95 -7.31
C PHE A 10 -29.83 36.13 -7.46
N LEU A 11 -30.84 36.43 -6.63
CA LEU A 11 -32.17 35.80 -6.66
C LEU A 11 -32.86 35.78 -8.06
N PRO A 12 -32.91 36.89 -8.84
CA PRO A 12 -33.53 36.87 -10.17
C PRO A 12 -32.68 36.12 -11.22
N VAL A 13 -31.36 36.09 -11.09
CA VAL A 13 -30.45 35.37 -12.00
C VAL A 13 -30.59 33.86 -11.82
N LEU A 14 -30.75 33.40 -10.58
CA LEU A 14 -31.01 31.99 -10.22
C LEU A 14 -32.41 31.49 -10.66
N ARG A 15 -33.34 32.39 -10.98
CA ARG A 15 -34.70 32.04 -11.42
C ARG A 15 -34.82 31.91 -12.94
N ASN A 16 -33.75 32.21 -13.68
CA ASN A 16 -33.70 32.04 -15.13
C ASN A 16 -33.49 30.56 -15.48
N LYS A 17 -34.41 29.97 -16.27
CA LYS A 17 -34.32 28.59 -16.76
C LYS A 17 -33.02 28.26 -17.47
N TYR A 18 -32.40 29.23 -18.15
CA TYR A 18 -31.12 29.04 -18.83
C TYR A 18 -29.95 28.94 -17.85
N VAL A 19 -29.98 29.69 -16.75
CA VAL A 19 -28.95 29.63 -15.69
C VAL A 19 -29.06 28.33 -14.91
N ILE A 20 -30.28 27.89 -14.60
CA ILE A 20 -30.51 26.59 -13.94
C ILE A 20 -30.06 25.44 -14.86
N ALA A 21 -30.40 25.48 -16.15
CA ALA A 21 -29.98 24.46 -17.11
C ALA A 21 -28.45 24.44 -17.30
N ALA A 22 -27.80 25.61 -17.41
CA ALA A 22 -26.36 25.69 -17.49
C ALA A 22 -25.69 25.20 -16.19
N PHE A 23 -26.21 25.58 -15.03
CA PHE A 23 -25.71 25.11 -13.74
C PHE A 23 -25.87 23.59 -13.59
N ALA A 24 -27.03 23.04 -13.96
CA ALA A 24 -27.26 21.60 -13.97
C ALA A 24 -26.32 20.88 -14.94
N PHE A 25 -26.05 21.47 -16.12
CA PHE A 25 -25.08 20.95 -17.07
C PHE A 25 -23.65 20.95 -16.51
N PHE A 26 -23.22 22.04 -15.87
CA PHE A 26 -21.92 22.09 -15.22
C PHE A 26 -21.82 21.11 -14.06
N VAL A 27 -22.83 21.05 -13.19
CA VAL A 27 -22.88 20.06 -12.10
C VAL A 27 -22.86 18.64 -12.66
N TRP A 28 -23.55 18.38 -13.77
CA TRP A 28 -23.51 17.08 -14.44
C TRP A 28 -22.10 16.75 -14.93
N VAL A 29 -21.45 17.65 -15.66
CA VAL A 29 -20.06 17.44 -16.10
C VAL A 29 -19.17 17.29 -14.87
N PHE A 30 -19.18 18.17 -13.89
CA PHE A 30 -18.30 18.04 -12.72
C PHE A 30 -18.54 16.79 -11.86
N LEU A 31 -19.77 16.25 -11.80
CA LEU A 31 -20.09 15.06 -11.01
C LEU A 31 -19.93 13.74 -11.78
N PHE A 32 -20.20 13.74 -13.09
CA PHE A 32 -20.21 12.54 -13.95
C PHE A 32 -19.03 12.47 -14.94
N ASP A 33 -18.23 13.52 -15.08
CA ASP A 33 -17.01 13.51 -15.89
C ASP A 33 -15.98 12.52 -15.31
N GLU A 34 -15.25 11.85 -16.19
CA GLU A 34 -14.30 10.76 -15.92
C GLU A 34 -13.15 11.12 -14.97
N ASN A 35 -13.08 12.37 -14.51
CA ASN A 35 -12.19 12.80 -13.43
C ASN A 35 -12.69 12.31 -12.06
N ASN A 36 -12.98 11.01 -11.95
CA ASN A 36 -13.39 10.37 -10.72
C ASN A 36 -12.24 10.49 -9.70
N LEU A 37 -12.34 11.48 -8.82
CA LEU A 37 -11.36 11.71 -7.75
C LEU A 37 -11.17 10.47 -6.89
N ILE A 38 -12.20 9.63 -6.79
CA ILE A 38 -12.17 8.35 -6.09
C ILE A 38 -11.22 7.38 -6.79
N GLU A 39 -11.29 7.26 -8.11
CA GLU A 39 -10.41 6.40 -8.90
C GLU A 39 -8.96 6.88 -8.83
N ARG A 40 -8.71 8.19 -8.96
CA ARG A 40 -7.37 8.74 -8.75
C ARG A 40 -6.83 8.47 -7.35
N TYR A 41 -7.69 8.53 -6.33
CA TYR A 41 -7.30 8.21 -4.96
C TYR A 41 -6.96 6.73 -4.78
N GLN A 42 -7.77 5.84 -5.34
CA GLN A 42 -7.56 4.39 -5.33
C GLN A 42 -6.24 4.03 -6.02
N LEU A 43 -6.04 4.50 -7.25
CA LEU A 43 -4.80 4.30 -8.01
C LEU A 43 -3.57 4.83 -7.26
N SER A 44 -3.68 6.00 -6.63
CA SER A 44 -2.59 6.55 -5.82
C SER A 44 -2.30 5.71 -4.59
N SER A 45 -3.32 5.08 -3.99
CA SER A 45 -3.14 4.18 -2.86
C SER A 45 -2.52 2.86 -3.27
N GLU A 46 -2.95 2.30 -4.40
CA GLU A 46 -2.40 1.08 -4.97
C GLU A 46 -0.92 1.26 -5.35
N LEU A 47 -0.57 2.38 -6.00
CA LEU A 47 0.82 2.73 -6.29
C LEU A 47 1.68 2.76 -5.02
N ARG A 48 1.21 3.42 -3.96
CA ARG A 48 1.96 3.46 -2.68
C ARG A 48 2.13 2.08 -2.07
N GLN A 49 1.14 1.21 -2.21
CA GLN A 49 1.21 -0.16 -1.70
C GLN A 49 2.24 -0.97 -2.48
N ILE A 50 2.20 -0.92 -3.81
CA ILE A 50 3.16 -1.60 -4.68
C ILE A 50 4.59 -1.11 -4.41
N ASP A 51 4.80 0.19 -4.25
CA ASP A 51 6.13 0.74 -3.94
C ASP A 51 6.64 0.28 -2.57
N LYS A 52 5.75 0.20 -1.57
CA LYS A 52 6.08 -0.32 -0.24
C LYS A 52 6.48 -1.79 -0.31
N ASP A 53 5.71 -2.60 -1.02
CA ASP A 53 5.97 -4.02 -1.19
C ASP A 53 7.27 -4.25 -1.95
N ARG A 54 7.51 -3.47 -3.00
CA ARG A 54 8.77 -3.47 -3.75
C ARG A 54 9.97 -3.20 -2.83
N LYS A 55 9.89 -2.15 -2.00
CA LYS A 55 10.97 -1.81 -1.06
C LYS A 55 11.20 -2.94 -0.06
N TYR A 56 10.12 -3.49 0.50
CA TYR A 56 10.19 -4.60 1.44
C TYR A 56 10.88 -5.83 0.84
N TYR A 57 10.49 -6.25 -0.37
CA TYR A 57 11.08 -7.43 -1.00
C TYR A 57 12.54 -7.22 -1.42
N ILE A 58 12.93 -6.01 -1.83
CA ILE A 58 14.34 -5.71 -2.13
C ILE A 58 15.19 -5.88 -0.86
N GLU A 59 14.76 -5.29 0.26
CA GLU A 59 15.47 -5.42 1.54
C GLU A 59 15.53 -6.89 2.01
N LYS A 60 14.43 -7.63 1.84
CA LYS A 60 14.35 -9.05 2.18
C LYS A 60 15.31 -9.89 1.34
N ILE A 61 15.41 -9.62 0.04
CA ILE A 61 16.34 -10.31 -0.86
C ILE A 61 17.79 -10.04 -0.46
N GLU A 62 18.14 -8.80 -0.12
CA GLU A 62 19.49 -8.46 0.34
C GLU A 62 19.85 -9.18 1.64
N GLU A 63 18.93 -9.19 2.62
CA GLU A 63 19.10 -9.92 3.88
C GLU A 63 19.27 -11.42 3.65
N ASP A 64 18.38 -12.03 2.86
CA ASP A 64 18.40 -13.47 2.61
C ASP A 64 19.62 -13.87 1.78
N ALA A 65 20.08 -13.04 0.84
CA ALA A 65 21.32 -13.26 0.10
C ALA A 65 22.55 -13.22 1.01
N ALA A 66 22.60 -12.29 1.97
CA ALA A 66 23.67 -12.23 2.96
C ALA A 66 23.68 -13.49 3.84
N ARG A 67 22.52 -13.92 4.34
CA ARG A 67 22.37 -15.18 5.10
C ARG A 67 22.79 -16.39 4.28
N LEU A 68 22.39 -16.46 3.01
CA LEU A 68 22.75 -17.56 2.12
C LEU A 68 24.26 -17.64 1.91
N LYS A 69 24.92 -16.49 1.74
CA LYS A 69 26.37 -16.41 1.62
C LYS A 69 27.07 -16.87 2.91
N GLU A 70 26.57 -16.48 4.07
CA GLU A 70 27.12 -16.95 5.36
C GLU A 70 26.99 -18.47 5.52
N LEU A 71 25.85 -19.05 5.10
CA LEU A 71 25.62 -20.50 5.10
C LEU A 71 26.54 -21.23 4.12
N GLN A 72 26.82 -20.65 2.95
CA GLN A 72 27.69 -21.26 1.94
C GLN A 72 29.18 -21.13 2.24
N THR A 73 29.59 -20.15 3.04
CA THR A 73 31.02 -19.87 3.28
C THR A 73 31.59 -20.64 4.48
N ASN A 74 30.73 -21.17 5.37
CA ASN A 74 31.18 -21.90 6.57
C ASN A 74 30.31 -23.14 6.82
N ASP A 75 30.88 -24.33 6.59
CA ASP A 75 30.24 -25.62 6.82
C ASP A 75 29.74 -25.81 8.27
N GLU A 76 30.42 -25.22 9.24
CA GLU A 76 30.03 -25.27 10.66
C GLU A 76 28.75 -24.45 10.92
N ASN A 77 28.63 -23.28 10.27
CA ASN A 77 27.42 -22.46 10.32
C ASN A 77 26.25 -23.13 9.60
N LEU A 78 26.53 -23.82 8.48
CA LEU A 78 25.53 -24.58 7.74
C LEU A 78 24.97 -25.75 8.56
N GLU A 79 25.86 -26.54 9.18
CA GLU A 79 25.46 -27.65 10.03
C GLU A 79 24.65 -27.17 11.24
N LYS A 80 25.08 -26.08 11.89
CA LYS A 80 24.34 -25.46 13.01
C LYS A 80 22.95 -24.99 12.58
N PHE A 81 22.83 -24.31 11.45
CA PHE A 81 21.55 -23.85 10.91
C PHE A 81 20.61 -25.02 10.56
N ALA A 82 21.11 -26.07 9.93
CA ALA A 82 20.34 -27.26 9.60
C ALA A 82 19.82 -27.99 10.86
N ARG A 83 20.65 -28.05 11.92
CA ARG A 83 20.28 -28.64 13.21
C ARG A 83 19.27 -27.80 13.99
N GLU A 84 19.41 -26.47 14.02
CA GLU A 84 18.54 -25.60 14.81
C GLU A 84 17.20 -25.30 14.12
N GLN A 85 17.20 -25.00 12.81
CA GLN A 85 15.99 -24.60 12.09
C GLN A 85 15.20 -25.78 11.53
N TYR A 86 15.89 -26.83 11.09
CA TYR A 86 15.26 -27.97 10.41
C TYR A 86 15.38 -29.28 11.20
N LEU A 87 16.00 -29.25 12.40
CA LEU A 87 16.21 -30.42 13.25
C LEU A 87 16.88 -31.59 12.50
N MET A 88 17.74 -31.27 11.53
CA MET A 88 18.44 -32.28 10.73
C MET A 88 19.43 -33.07 11.60
N LYS A 89 19.53 -34.37 11.33
CA LYS A 89 20.41 -35.31 12.02
C LYS A 89 21.12 -36.22 11.03
N ARG A 90 22.28 -36.76 11.41
CA ARG A 90 22.96 -37.80 10.62
C ARG A 90 22.25 -39.15 10.83
N ASP A 91 22.37 -40.06 9.88
CA ASP A 91 21.67 -41.36 9.92
C ASP A 91 21.99 -42.20 11.16
N ASN A 92 23.15 -41.97 11.78
CA ASN A 92 23.64 -42.64 12.97
C ASN A 92 23.56 -41.78 14.25
N GLU A 93 22.73 -40.73 14.26
CA GLU A 93 22.58 -39.81 15.38
C GLU A 93 21.13 -39.74 15.89
N ASP A 94 20.96 -39.73 17.22
CA ASP A 94 19.68 -39.57 17.89
C ASP A 94 19.57 -38.16 18.49
N VAL A 95 18.55 -37.42 18.06
CA VAL A 95 18.30 -36.03 18.50
C VAL A 95 17.16 -36.02 19.52
N PHE A 96 17.40 -35.43 20.68
CA PHE A 96 16.40 -35.29 21.75
C PHE A 96 16.00 -33.82 21.91
N VAL A 97 14.72 -33.51 21.76
CA VAL A 97 14.16 -32.17 22.02
C VAL A 97 13.58 -32.16 23.43
N VAL A 98 14.19 -31.38 24.33
CA VAL A 98 13.73 -31.24 25.72
C VAL A 98 12.77 -30.06 25.81
N VAL A 99 11.47 -30.35 25.94
CA VAL A 99 10.45 -29.34 26.25
C VAL A 99 10.34 -29.26 27.77
N ARG A 100 10.48 -28.07 28.34
CA ARG A 100 10.14 -27.83 29.75
C ARG A 100 8.67 -27.43 29.81
N ASP A 101 7.88 -28.22 30.54
CA ASP A 101 6.49 -27.92 30.89
C ASP A 101 6.38 -26.67 31.79
#